data_AF-A0A7K1LJ51-F1
#
_entry.id   AF-A0A7K1LJ51-F1
#
_cell.length_a   1.000
_cell.length_b   1.000
_cell.length_c   1.000
_cell.angle_alpha   90.00
_cell.angle_beta   90.00
_cell.angle_gamma   90.00
#
_symmetry.space_group_name_H-M   'P 1'
#
loop_
_entity.id
_entity.type
_entity.pdbx_description
1 polymer ?
#
loop_
_entity_poly.entity_id
_entity_poly.type
_entity_poly.pdbx_seq_one_letter_code
_entity_poly.pdbx_strand_id
1 'polypeptide(L)' 'MIDDSTLKSVLAPHLREEGALDKAFHDPTANLFDLGMDSISAFALLDDLQDHGVGLEFTELIADPSVGFLREASERAQS' A
#
# COMPACT_ATOMS: atom_id res chain seq x y z
N MET A 1 -13.17 5.60 5.04
CA MET A 1 -12.46 4.38 4.65
C MET A 1 -11.91 4.72 3.28
N ILE A 2 -10.62 4.52 3.00
CA ILE A 2 -10.19 4.67 1.60
C ILE A 2 -10.72 3.47 0.84
N ASP A 3 -11.41 3.72 -0.27
CA ASP A 3 -11.87 2.63 -1.13
C ASP A 3 -10.72 2.09 -1.99
N ASP A 4 -10.95 0.95 -2.64
CA ASP A 4 -9.97 0.33 -3.54
C ASP A 4 -9.51 1.27 -4.67
N SER A 5 -10.39 2.17 -5.15
CA SER A 5 -10.02 3.13 -6.19
C SER A 5 -9.01 4.16 -5.69
N THR A 6 -9.21 4.63 -4.46
CA THR A 6 -8.32 5.57 -3.78
C THR A 6 -7.01 4.89 -3.43
N LEU A 7 -7.06 3.70 -2.83
CA LEU A 7 -5.87 2.91 -2.52
C LEU A 7 -5.06 2.59 -3.78
N LYS A 8 -5.72 2.26 -4.89
CA LYS A 8 -5.06 2.02 -6.19
C LYS A 8 -4.38 3.27 -6.70
N SER A 9 -5.00 4.45 -6.53
CA SER A 9 -4.43 5.74 -6.94
C SER A 9 -3.21 6.12 -6.09
N VAL A 10 -3.28 5.89 -4.77
CA VAL A 10 -2.19 6.15 -3.83
C VAL A 10 -1.02 5.19 -4.07
N LEU A 11 -1.26 3.91 -4.35
CA LEU A 11 -0.21 2.91 -4.54
C LEU A 11 0.46 2.98 -5.93
N ALA A 12 -0.27 3.40 -6.97
CA ALA A 12 0.23 3.47 -8.34
C ALA A 12 1.61 4.13 -8.53
N PRO A 13 1.92 5.31 -7.96
CA PRO A 13 3.22 5.95 -8.14
C PRO A 13 4.40 5.21 -7.50
N HIS A 14 4.12 4.28 -6.57
CA HIS A 14 5.13 3.60 -5.75
C HIS A 14 5.53 2.22 -6.30
N LEU A 15 4.83 1.72 -7.30
CA LEU A 15 5.14 0.45 -7.97
C LEU A 15 5.74 0.73 -9.35
N ARG A 16 6.99 0.30 -9.56
CA ARG A 16 7.75 0.61 -10.79
C ARG A 16 7.67 -0.46 -11.86
N GLU A 17 7.26 -1.68 -11.50
CA GLU A 17 7.15 -2.76 -12.47
C GLU A 17 5.88 -2.66 -13.31
N GLU A 18 6.00 -2.97 -14.59
CA GLU A 18 4.87 -3.02 -15.51
C GLU A 18 3.84 -4.05 -15.03
N GLY A 19 2.58 -3.62 -14.90
CA GLY A 19 1.49 -4.47 -14.42
C GLY A 19 1.55 -4.81 -12.93
N ALA A 20 2.49 -4.26 -12.15
CA ALA A 20 2.58 -4.49 -10.71
C ALA A 20 1.30 -4.15 -9.96
N LEU A 21 0.69 -3.00 -10.32
CA LEU A 21 -0.54 -2.56 -9.68
C LEU A 21 -1.69 -3.54 -9.93
N ASP A 22 -1.84 -4.06 -11.14
CA ASP A 22 -2.90 -5.04 -11.42
C ASP A 22 -2.61 -6.39 -10.75
N LYS A 23 -1.33 -6.81 -10.67
CA LYS A 23 -0.93 -8.01 -9.91
C LYS A 23 -1.25 -7.87 -8.43
N ALA A 24 -0.89 -6.74 -7.81
CA ALA A 24 -1.09 -6.47 -6.39
C ALA A 24 -2.58 -6.47 -5.99
N PHE A 25 -3.46 -6.00 -6.87
CA PHE A 25 -4.91 -6.03 -6.63
C PHE A 25 -5.58 -7.36 -7.05
N HIS A 26 -4.96 -8.14 -7.94
CA HIS A 26 -5.42 -9.49 -8.29
C HIS A 26 -5.04 -10.53 -7.23
N ASP A 27 -3.83 -10.41 -6.67
CA ASP A 27 -3.35 -11.17 -5.51
C ASP A 27 -3.06 -10.19 -4.35
N PRO A 28 -4.05 -9.93 -3.48
CA PRO A 28 -3.91 -8.98 -2.38
C PRO A 28 -2.86 -9.36 -1.34
N THR A 29 -2.34 -10.60 -1.39
CA THR A 29 -1.30 -11.10 -0.47
C THR A 29 0.10 -11.01 -1.08
N ALA A 30 0.22 -10.61 -2.35
CA ALA A 30 1.50 -10.44 -3.02
C ALA A 30 2.35 -9.39 -2.29
N ASN A 31 3.64 -9.70 -2.17
CA ASN A 31 4.62 -8.80 -1.57
C ASN A 31 4.93 -7.64 -2.52
N LEU A 32 4.63 -6.41 -2.08
CA LEU A 32 4.82 -5.19 -2.85
C LEU A 32 6.30 -4.90 -3.18
N PHE A 33 7.24 -5.37 -2.35
CA PHE A 33 8.68 -5.26 -2.65
C PHE A 33 9.10 -6.14 -3.83
N ASP A 34 8.45 -7.29 -4.01
CA ASP A 34 8.65 -8.15 -5.18
C ASP A 34 8.01 -7.57 -6.46
N LEU A 35 7.22 -6.50 -6.32
CA LEU A 35 6.56 -5.77 -7.41
C LEU A 35 7.21 -4.41 -7.71
N GLY A 36 8.47 -4.24 -7.27
CA GLY A 36 9.28 -3.06 -7.58
C GLY A 36 9.14 -1.90 -6.60
N MET A 37 8.49 -2.09 -5.46
CA MET A 37 8.59 -1.15 -4.33
C MET A 37 9.99 -1.26 -3.71
N ASP A 38 10.63 -0.12 -3.46
CA ASP A 38 11.83 0.01 -2.64
C ASP A 38 11.55 0.78 -1.34
N SER A 39 12.55 0.88 -0.47
CA SER A 39 12.41 1.57 0.81
C SER A 39 12.03 3.06 0.66
N ILE A 40 12.49 3.74 -0.39
CA ILE A 40 12.15 5.16 -0.62
C ILE A 40 10.68 5.29 -1.00
N SER A 41 10.21 4.48 -1.93
CA SER A 41 8.79 4.43 -2.31
C SER A 41 7.90 3.94 -1.16
N ALA A 42 8.40 3.07 -0.28
CA ALA A 42 7.66 2.63 0.89
C ALA A 42 7.45 3.79 1.88
N PHE A 43 8.48 4.59 2.17
CA PHE A 43 8.31 5.79 3.00
C PHE A 43 7.37 6.81 2.36
N ALA A 44 7.50 7.06 1.05
CA ALA A 44 6.60 7.96 0.34
C ALA A 44 5.14 7.46 0.34
N LEU A 45 4.92 6.15 0.22
CA LEU A 45 3.60 5.55 0.37
C LEU A 45 3.00 5.79 1.76
N LEU A 46 3.80 5.67 2.82
CA LEU A 46 3.32 5.90 4.18
C LEU A 46 2.91 7.37 4.38
N ASP A 47 3.70 8.31 3.85
CA ASP A 47 3.35 9.75 3.87
C ASP A 47 2.04 10.01 3.10
N ASP A 48 1.89 9.45 1.89
CA ASP A 48 0.67 9.61 1.10
C ASP A 48 -0.56 8.99 1.78
N LEU A 49 -0.41 7.81 2.41
CA LEU A 49 -1.48 7.18 3.20
C LEU A 49 -1.86 8.03 4.42
N GLN A 50 -0.88 8.67 5.06
CA GLN A 50 -1.11 9.57 6.19
C GLN A 50 -1.94 10.80 5.78
N ASP A 51 -1.71 11.36 4.58
CA ASP A 51 -2.53 12.45 4.01
C ASP A 51 -4.00 12.03 3.81
N HIS A 52 -4.24 10.73 3.66
CA HIS A 52 -5.58 10.14 3.60
C HIS A 52 -6.12 9.66 4.97
N GLY A 53 -5.42 9.98 6.07
CA GLY A 53 -5.81 9.63 7.43
C GLY A 53 -5.50 8.18 7.83
N VAL A 54 -4.65 7.49 7.08
CA VAL A 54 -4.20 6.12 7.36
C VAL A 54 -2.76 6.17 7.88
N GLY A 55 -2.60 6.27 9.20
CA GLY A 55 -1.28 6.22 9.84
C GLY A 55 -0.79 4.79 9.98
N LEU A 56 0.39 4.51 9.42
CA LEU A 56 1.05 3.20 9.46
C LEU A 56 2.52 3.37 9.79
N GLU A 57 3.07 2.49 10.60
CA GLU A 57 4.51 2.43 10.83
C GLU A 57 5.20 1.59 9.75
N PHE A 58 6.43 1.97 9.38
CA PHE A 58 7.22 1.20 8.41
C PHE A 58 7.45 -0.25 8.85
N THR A 59 7.55 -0.50 10.16
CA THR A 59 7.68 -1.86 10.71
C THR A 59 6.42 -2.70 10.50
N GLU A 60 5.24 -2.10 10.48
CA GLU A 60 3.99 -2.81 10.16
C GLU A 60 3.96 -3.18 8.67
N LEU A 61 4.33 -2.25 7.79
CA LEU A 61 4.40 -2.49 6.35
C LEU A 61 5.42 -3.59 6.00
N ILE A 62 6.57 -3.63 6.68
CA ILE A 62 7.57 -4.69 6.46
C ILE A 62 7.09 -6.04 6.99
N ALA A 63 6.27 -6.06 8.04
CA ALA A 63 5.71 -7.29 8.57
C ALA A 63 4.66 -7.89 7.63
N ASP A 64 3.89 -7.05 6.93
CA ASP A 64 2.92 -7.46 5.90
C ASP A 64 2.90 -6.46 4.73
N PRO A 65 3.76 -6.66 3.71
CA PRO A 65 3.91 -5.72 2.60
C PRO A 65 2.89 -6.01 1.50
N SER A 66 1.59 -6.00 1.81
CA SER A 66 0.54 -6.43 0.90
C SER A 66 -0.60 -5.43 0.78
N VAL A 67 -1.33 -5.46 -0.34
CA VAL A 67 -2.54 -4.62 -0.53
C VAL A 67 -3.64 -5.01 0.48
N GLY A 68 -3.72 -6.30 0.85
CA GLY A 68 -4.62 -6.79 1.88
C GLY A 68 -4.39 -6.08 3.20
N PHE A 69 -3.13 -5.99 3.65
CA PHE A 69 -2.78 -5.26 4.86
C PHE A 69 -3.13 -3.77 4.78
N LEU A 70 -2.81 -3.09 3.68
CA LEU A 70 -3.14 -1.67 3.51
C LEU A 70 -4.65 -1.42 3.59
N ARG A 71 -5.46 -2.33 3.03
CA ARG A 71 -6.93 -2.26 3.12
C ARG A 71 -7.40 -2.41 4.57
N GLU A 72 -6.94 -3.45 5.27
CA GLU A 72 -7.30 -3.67 6.68
C GLU A 72 -6.87 -2.49 7.57
N ALA A 73 -5.66 -1.97 7.37
CA ALA A 73 -5.15 -0.81 8.10
C ALA A 73 -6.04 0.42 7.91
N SER A 74 -6.54 0.65 6.70
CA SER A 74 -7.43 1.76 6.41
C SER A 74 -8.80 1.65 7.10
N GLU A 75 -9.27 0.43 7.38
CA GLU A 75 -10.50 0.18 8.11
C GLU A 75 -10.31 0.45 9.61
N ARG A 76 -9.17 0.04 10.18
CA ARG A 76 -8.82 0.28 11.60
C ARG A 76 -8.70 1.75 11.94
N ALA A 77 -8.12 2.57 11.05
CA ALA A 77 -7.87 3.99 11.28
C ALA A 77 -9.15 4.84 11.47
N GLN A 78 -10.34 4.26 11.26
CA GLN A 78 -11.62 4.97 11.32
C GLN A 78 -12.58 4.43 12.39
N SER A 79 -12.10 3.51 13.25
CA SER A 79 -12.81 3.03 14.44
C SER A 79 -12.41 3.81 15.69
#